data_AF-A0A482YXY4-F1
#
_entry.id   AF-A0A482YXY4-F1
#
_cell.length_a   1.000
_cell.length_b   1.000
_cell.length_c   1.000
_cell.angle_alpha   90.00
_cell.angle_beta   90.00
_cell.angle_gamma   90.00
#
_symmetry.space_group_name_H-M   'P 1'
#
loop_
_entity.id
_entity.type
_entity.pdbx_description
1 polymer ?
#
loop_
_entity_poly.entity_id
_entity_poly.type
_entity_poly.pdbx_seq_one_letter_code
_entity_poly.pdbx_strand_id
1 'polypeptide(L)'
;MKYHLIHKDSICTILDKARQYRSLREPDLAISICIDVFAVDGENQEALVIYILALTDQYSHQHGKVQPKKIIEAIAKLKSEFHRIYYTGIFLERKARALLKNPMSHSFAYGGLMEAIEKYEASEKMAPSHCSDPILRYNSCLRTIEKENLQPRSEFDELY
;
A
#
# COMPACT_ATOMS: atom_id res chain seq x y z
N MET A 1 11.64 11.11 -25.72
CA MET A 1 12.37 9.84 -25.95
C MET A 1 11.37 8.75 -26.25
N LYS A 2 11.75 7.74 -27.05
CA LYS A 2 10.92 6.57 -27.39
C LYS A 2 11.45 5.37 -26.61
N TYR A 3 10.58 4.68 -25.87
CA TYR A 3 10.95 3.47 -25.12
C TYR A 3 10.78 2.22 -26.00
N HIS A 4 11.58 1.19 -25.71
CA HIS A 4 11.42 -0.14 -26.33
C HIS A 4 10.36 -0.93 -25.58
N LEU A 5 9.48 -1.62 -26.32
CA LEU A 5 8.46 -2.47 -25.71
C LEU A 5 9.08 -3.80 -25.28
N ILE A 6 8.61 -4.32 -24.14
CA ILE A 6 8.93 -5.67 -23.68
C ILE A 6 8.14 -6.72 -24.47
N HIS A 7 8.59 -7.98 -24.42
CA HIS A 7 7.85 -9.09 -25.02
C HIS A 7 6.77 -9.61 -24.07
N LYS A 8 5.55 -9.87 -24.56
CA LYS A 8 4.43 -10.33 -23.70
C LYS A 8 4.75 -11.63 -22.96
N ASP A 9 5.43 -12.57 -23.62
CA ASP A 9 5.78 -13.85 -23.02
C ASP A 9 6.81 -13.73 -21.87
N SER A 10 7.47 -12.57 -21.74
CA SER A 10 8.42 -12.31 -20.66
C SER A 10 7.77 -11.71 -19.40
N ILE A 11 6.47 -11.39 -19.42
CA ILE A 11 5.77 -10.68 -18.33
C ILE A 11 5.97 -11.41 -16.98
N CYS A 12 5.76 -12.72 -16.90
CA CYS A 12 5.92 -13.45 -15.63
C CYS A 12 7.31 -13.24 -15.01
N THR A 13 8.38 -13.44 -15.80
CA THR A 13 9.77 -13.26 -15.36
C THR A 13 10.10 -11.81 -14.99
N ILE A 14 9.45 -10.85 -15.65
CA ILE A 14 9.64 -9.42 -15.39
C ILE A 14 8.94 -9.03 -14.08
N LEU A 15 7.75 -9.58 -13.80
CA LEU A 15 7.06 -9.37 -12.53
C LEU A 15 7.82 -9.98 -11.34
N ASP A 16 8.50 -11.11 -11.54
CA ASP A 16 9.43 -11.65 -10.53
C ASP A 16 10.56 -10.66 -10.20
N LYS A 17 11.16 -10.05 -11.23
CA LYS A 17 12.17 -8.98 -11.03
C LYS A 17 11.59 -7.79 -10.28
N ALA A 18 10.38 -7.35 -10.63
CA ALA A 18 9.72 -6.25 -9.92
C ALA A 18 9.50 -6.56 -8.43
N ARG A 19 9.08 -7.80 -8.10
CA ARG A 19 8.99 -8.28 -6.72
C ARG A 19 10.36 -8.25 -6.02
N GLN A 20 11.42 -8.70 -6.71
CA GLN A 20 12.78 -8.68 -6.17
C GLN A 20 13.28 -7.26 -5.88
N TYR A 21 13.08 -6.32 -6.80
CA TYR A 21 13.47 -4.91 -6.60
C TYR A 21 12.75 -4.28 -5.40
N ARG A 22 11.48 -4.62 -5.18
CA ARG A 22 10.78 -4.20 -3.95
C ARG A 22 11.44 -4.75 -2.69
N SER A 23 11.82 -6.04 -2.68
CA SER A 23 12.54 -6.66 -1.57
C SER A 23 13.90 -6.01 -1.31
N LEU A 24 14.56 -5.49 -2.35
CA LEU A 24 15.80 -4.70 -2.27
C LEU A 24 15.57 -3.23 -1.87
N ARG A 25 14.32 -2.83 -1.60
CA ARG A 25 13.93 -1.43 -1.33
C ARG A 25 14.24 -0.49 -2.49
N GLU A 26 14.05 -0.96 -3.72
CA GLU A 26 14.16 -0.18 -4.95
C GLU A 26 12.78 0.00 -5.60
N PRO A 27 11.85 0.76 -4.96
CA PRO A 27 10.48 0.86 -5.44
C PRO A 27 10.38 1.55 -6.81
N ASP A 28 11.27 2.50 -7.12
CA ASP A 28 11.24 3.22 -8.40
C ASP A 28 11.53 2.31 -9.60
N LEU A 29 12.42 1.32 -9.45
CA LEU A 29 12.66 0.31 -10.47
C LEU A 29 11.47 -0.63 -10.62
N ALA A 30 10.86 -1.06 -9.52
CA ALA A 30 9.64 -1.87 -9.58
C ALA A 30 8.48 -1.13 -10.26
N ILE A 31 8.30 0.17 -9.96
CA ILE A 31 7.33 1.07 -10.60
C ILE A 31 7.61 1.15 -12.11
N SER A 32 8.87 1.36 -12.51
CA SER A 32 9.25 1.43 -13.92
C SER A 32 8.89 0.14 -14.66
N ILE A 33 9.21 -1.01 -14.07
CA ILE A 33 8.88 -2.32 -14.65
C ILE A 33 7.36 -2.50 -14.83
N CYS A 34 6.56 -2.13 -13.83
CA CYS A 34 5.11 -2.22 -13.95
C CYS A 34 4.56 -1.34 -15.09
N ILE A 35 5.14 -0.15 -15.31
CA ILE A 35 4.76 0.73 -16.42
C ILE A 35 5.06 0.05 -17.78
N ASP A 36 6.20 -0.63 -17.91
CA ASP A 36 6.53 -1.38 -19.12
C ASP A 36 5.55 -2.54 -19.36
N VAL A 37 5.10 -3.21 -18.30
CA VAL A 37 4.04 -4.23 -18.38
C VAL A 37 2.72 -3.61 -18.84
N PHE A 38 2.30 -2.47 -18.28
CA PHE A 38 1.06 -1.81 -18.69
C PHE A 38 1.08 -1.32 -20.14
N ALA A 39 2.26 -1.05 -20.71
CA ALA A 39 2.39 -0.67 -22.12
C ALA A 39 2.04 -1.82 -23.08
N VAL A 40 2.16 -3.08 -22.66
CA VAL A 40 1.84 -4.27 -23.47
C VAL A 40 0.58 -5.00 -23.02
N ASP A 41 0.25 -4.89 -21.73
CA ASP A 41 -0.92 -5.50 -21.07
C ASP A 41 -1.47 -4.55 -19.99
N GLY A 42 -2.32 -3.61 -20.42
CA GLY A 42 -2.81 -2.51 -19.59
C GLY A 42 -3.75 -2.92 -18.45
N GLU A 43 -4.30 -4.14 -18.46
CA GLU A 43 -5.21 -4.64 -17.42
C GLU A 43 -4.58 -5.70 -16.50
N ASN A 44 -3.26 -5.91 -16.60
CA ASN A 44 -2.56 -6.95 -15.85
C ASN A 44 -2.74 -6.77 -14.32
N GLN A 45 -3.49 -7.66 -13.69
CA GLN A 45 -3.86 -7.54 -12.28
C GLN A 45 -2.69 -7.78 -11.33
N GLU A 46 -1.75 -8.66 -11.68
CA GLU A 46 -0.54 -8.89 -10.87
C GLU A 46 0.37 -7.66 -10.90
N ALA A 47 0.56 -7.06 -12.08
CA ALA A 47 1.32 -5.83 -12.23
C ALA A 47 0.68 -4.68 -11.44
N LEU A 48 -0.66 -4.55 -11.44
CA LEU A 48 -1.37 -3.56 -10.63
C LEU A 48 -1.09 -3.73 -9.13
N VAL A 49 -1.14 -4.96 -8.62
CA VAL A 49 -0.82 -5.26 -7.21
C VAL A 49 0.61 -4.83 -6.88
N ILE A 50 1.59 -5.24 -7.69
CA ILE A 50 3.00 -4.89 -7.46
C ILE A 50 3.20 -3.37 -7.54
N TYR A 51 2.56 -2.71 -8.50
CA TYR A 51 2.64 -1.26 -8.69
C TYR A 51 2.08 -0.49 -7.50
N ILE A 52 0.90 -0.87 -6.99
CA ILE A 52 0.30 -0.29 -5.79
C ILE A 52 1.26 -0.43 -4.61
N LEU A 53 1.76 -1.65 -4.39
CA LEU A 53 2.67 -1.91 -3.28
C LEU A 53 3.97 -1.10 -3.41
N ALA A 54 4.58 -1.03 -4.59
CA ALA A 54 5.79 -0.26 -4.84
C ALA A 54 5.57 1.25 -4.62
N LEU A 55 4.44 1.80 -5.08
CA LEU A 55 4.07 3.20 -4.80
C LEU A 55 3.92 3.44 -3.29
N THR A 56 3.30 2.52 -2.55
CA THR A 56 3.19 2.66 -1.08
C THR A 56 4.52 2.47 -0.35
N ASP A 57 5.45 1.69 -0.90
CA ASP A 57 6.79 1.50 -0.34
C ASP A 57 7.59 2.82 -0.33
N GLN A 58 7.27 3.77 -1.23
CA GLN A 58 7.88 5.11 -1.25
C GLN A 58 7.64 5.91 0.03
N TYR A 59 6.57 5.66 0.81
CA TYR A 59 6.35 6.31 2.12
C TYR A 59 7.47 6.02 3.13
N SER A 60 8.14 4.87 2.98
CA SER A 60 9.25 4.49 3.87
C SER A 60 10.56 5.22 3.52
N HIS A 61 10.70 5.76 2.31
CA HIS A 61 11.92 6.39 1.81
C HIS A 61 11.97 7.87 2.15
N GLN A 62 13.13 8.38 2.60
CA GLN A 62 13.30 9.79 2.97
C GLN A 62 13.09 10.76 1.80
N HIS A 63 13.38 10.32 0.57
CA HIS A 63 13.21 11.11 -0.66
C HIS A 63 12.10 10.57 -1.58
N GLY A 64 11.21 9.71 -1.05
CA GLY A 64 10.16 9.10 -1.84
C GLY A 64 9.15 10.13 -2.37
N LYS A 65 8.93 10.16 -3.68
CA LYS A 65 7.92 11.03 -4.32
C LYS A 65 6.55 10.35 -4.35
N VAL A 66 5.93 10.28 -3.18
CA VAL A 66 4.63 9.62 -3.04
C VAL A 66 3.54 10.40 -3.76
N GLN A 67 2.71 9.70 -4.54
CA GLN A 67 1.59 10.26 -5.29
C GLN A 67 0.28 9.55 -4.89
N PRO A 68 -0.40 10.02 -3.82
CA PRO A 68 -1.62 9.37 -3.30
C PRO A 68 -2.70 9.15 -4.35
N LYS A 69 -2.91 10.14 -5.24
CA LYS A 69 -3.88 10.05 -6.32
C LYS A 69 -3.62 8.85 -7.24
N LYS A 70 -2.37 8.60 -7.63
CA LYS A 70 -1.99 7.45 -8.46
C LYS A 70 -2.24 6.11 -7.77
N ILE A 71 -2.03 6.05 -6.46
CA ILE A 71 -2.29 4.85 -5.66
C ILE A 71 -3.79 4.55 -5.67
N ILE A 72 -4.62 5.55 -5.39
CA ILE A 72 -6.09 5.42 -5.38
C ILE A 72 -6.61 5.00 -6.76
N GLU A 73 -6.13 5.64 -7.84
CA GLU A 73 -6.49 5.29 -9.21
C GLU A 73 -6.08 3.86 -9.59
N ALA A 74 -4.90 3.40 -9.14
CA ALA A 74 -4.45 2.03 -9.39
C ALA A 74 -5.28 1.01 -8.60
N ILE A 75 -5.61 1.30 -7.33
CA ILE A 75 -6.48 0.45 -6.51
C ILE A 75 -7.86 0.32 -7.17
N ALA A 76 -8.44 1.41 -7.67
CA ALA A 76 -9.75 1.39 -8.32
C ALA A 76 -9.82 0.46 -9.54
N LYS A 77 -8.68 0.18 -10.19
CA LYS A 77 -8.58 -0.75 -11.34
C LYS A 77 -8.50 -2.23 -10.97
N LEU A 78 -8.37 -2.57 -9.68
CA LEU A 78 -8.39 -3.96 -9.24
C LEU A 78 -9.79 -4.54 -9.43
N LYS A 79 -9.88 -5.71 -10.06
CA LYS A 79 -11.16 -6.36 -10.39
C LYS A 79 -11.89 -6.88 -9.14
N SER A 80 -11.15 -7.44 -8.19
CA SER A 80 -11.69 -7.97 -6.93
C SER A 80 -11.99 -6.87 -5.94
N GLU A 81 -13.21 -6.86 -5.39
CA GLU A 81 -13.61 -5.95 -4.31
C GLU A 81 -12.79 -6.17 -3.03
N PHE A 82 -12.54 -7.44 -2.69
CA PHE A 82 -11.63 -7.82 -1.61
C PHE A 82 -10.26 -7.14 -1.78
N HIS A 83 -9.67 -7.24 -2.97
CA HIS A 83 -8.38 -6.59 -3.25
C HIS A 83 -8.48 -5.07 -3.14
N ARG A 84 -9.54 -4.42 -3.65
CA ARG A 84 -9.70 -2.97 -3.54
C ARG A 84 -9.69 -2.51 -2.08
N ILE A 85 -10.45 -3.18 -1.23
CA ILE A 85 -10.53 -2.85 0.21
C ILE A 85 -9.19 -3.15 0.90
N TYR A 86 -8.64 -4.35 0.69
CA TYR A 86 -7.39 -4.78 1.31
C TYR A 86 -6.20 -3.86 0.97
N TYR A 87 -6.00 -3.54 -0.32
CA TYR A 87 -4.91 -2.65 -0.73
C TYR A 87 -5.15 -1.19 -0.36
N THR A 88 -6.41 -0.77 -0.15
CA THR A 88 -6.71 0.53 0.49
C THR A 88 -6.21 0.54 1.94
N GLY A 89 -6.43 -0.54 2.69
CA GLY A 89 -5.88 -0.71 4.03
C GLY A 89 -4.36 -0.61 4.05
N ILE A 90 -3.65 -1.28 3.12
CA ILE A 90 -2.19 -1.18 3.01
C ILE A 90 -1.73 0.25 2.74
N PHE A 91 -2.40 0.97 1.83
CA PHE A 91 -2.07 2.37 1.55
C PHE A 91 -2.19 3.24 2.80
N LEU A 92 -3.30 3.14 3.54
CA LEU A 92 -3.54 3.88 4.77
C LEU A 92 -2.52 3.51 5.85
N GLU A 93 -2.25 2.22 6.04
CA GLU A 93 -1.25 1.73 7.00
C GLU A 93 0.14 2.31 6.69
N ARG A 94 0.60 2.26 5.43
CA ARG A 94 1.93 2.77 5.07
C ARG A 94 2.03 4.29 5.25
N LYS A 95 0.98 5.02 4.90
CA LYS A 95 0.88 6.46 5.15
C LYS A 95 0.94 6.76 6.65
N ALA A 96 0.18 6.05 7.47
CA ALA A 96 0.16 6.23 8.92
C ALA A 96 1.51 5.90 9.57
N ARG A 97 2.15 4.80 9.17
CA ARG A 97 3.48 4.42 9.65
C ARG A 97 4.57 5.44 9.30
N ALA A 98 4.44 6.14 8.17
CA ALA A 98 5.39 7.21 7.83
C ALA A 98 5.30 8.41 8.79
N LEU A 99 4.12 8.66 9.37
CA LEU A 99 3.92 9.73 10.35
C LEU A 99 4.61 9.44 11.68
N LEU A 100 4.84 8.16 12.03
CA LEU A 100 5.57 7.75 13.25
C LEU A 100 7.03 8.23 13.27
N LYS A 101 7.58 8.68 12.15
CA LYS A 101 8.92 9.29 12.11
C LYS A 101 8.99 10.62 12.86
N ASN A 102 7.85 11.28 13.10
CA ASN A 102 7.76 12.53 13.82
C ASN A 102 6.78 12.40 15.00
N PRO A 103 7.24 12.53 16.26
CA PRO A 103 6.39 12.44 17.46
C PRO A 103 5.16 13.34 17.42
N MET A 104 5.28 14.54 16.84
CA MET A 104 4.17 15.50 16.73
C MET A 104 3.00 14.99 15.87
N SER A 105 3.23 13.95 15.07
CA SER A 105 2.24 13.37 14.17
C SER A 105 1.61 12.07 14.72
N HIS A 106 1.92 11.67 15.97
CA HIS A 106 1.47 10.38 16.52
C HIS A 106 -0.05 10.24 16.60
N SER A 107 -0.79 11.29 16.94
CA SER A 107 -2.26 11.25 16.96
C SER A 107 -2.86 11.06 15.56
N PHE A 108 -2.24 11.63 14.52
CA PHE A 108 -2.61 11.37 13.13
C PHE A 108 -2.22 9.96 12.67
N ALA A 109 -1.10 9.43 13.16
CA ALA A 109 -0.69 8.05 12.92
C ALA A 109 -1.69 7.07 13.55
N TYR A 110 -2.17 7.34 14.77
CA TYR A 110 -3.25 6.57 15.41
C TYR A 110 -4.49 6.52 14.52
N GLY A 111 -5.02 7.68 14.11
CA GLY A 111 -6.20 7.76 13.26
C GLY A 111 -6.03 6.98 11.95
N GLY A 112 -4.90 7.15 11.27
CA GLY A 112 -4.61 6.42 10.03
C GLY A 112 -4.45 4.91 10.21
N LEU A 113 -3.92 4.44 11.35
CA LEU A 113 -3.85 3.01 11.66
C LEU A 113 -5.24 2.43 11.96
N MET A 114 -6.11 3.19 12.64
CA MET A 114 -7.50 2.79 12.87
C MET A 114 -8.30 2.72 11.57
N GLU A 115 -8.16 3.70 10.67
CA GLU A 115 -8.77 3.64 9.33
C GLU A 115 -8.28 2.42 8.54
N ALA A 116 -6.99 2.07 8.65
CA ALA A 116 -6.45 0.86 8.02
C ALA A 116 -7.04 -0.42 8.62
N ILE A 117 -7.19 -0.47 9.95
CA ILE A 117 -7.83 -1.56 10.68
C ILE A 117 -9.26 -1.80 10.17
N GLU A 118 -10.08 -0.75 10.03
CA GLU A 118 -11.45 -0.87 9.51
C GLU A 118 -11.47 -1.51 8.11
N LYS A 119 -10.49 -1.16 7.24
CA LYS A 119 -10.37 -1.81 5.92
C LYS A 119 -9.99 -3.27 6.04
N TYR A 120 -9.11 -3.63 6.97
CA TYR A 120 -8.73 -5.02 7.16
C TYR A 120 -9.90 -5.86 7.69
N GLU A 121 -10.66 -5.37 8.67
CA GLU A 121 -11.89 -6.04 9.15
C GLU A 121 -12.93 -6.22 8.04
N ALA A 122 -13.13 -5.20 7.20
CA ALA A 122 -14.03 -5.30 6.05
C ALA A 122 -13.53 -6.34 5.03
N SER A 123 -12.23 -6.35 4.73
CA SER A 123 -11.65 -7.30 3.78
C SER A 123 -11.63 -8.74 4.32
N GLU A 124 -11.47 -8.94 5.63
CA GLU A 124 -11.50 -10.26 6.27
C GLU A 124 -12.84 -10.97 6.01
N LYS A 125 -13.96 -10.24 6.13
CA LYS A 125 -15.31 -10.77 5.86
C LYS A 125 -15.52 -11.21 4.41
N MET A 126 -14.66 -10.77 3.51
CA MET A 126 -14.72 -11.03 2.07
C MET A 126 -13.55 -11.89 1.57
N ALA A 127 -12.67 -12.31 2.48
CA ALA A 127 -11.42 -12.95 2.13
C ALA A 127 -11.67 -14.31 1.45
N PRO A 128 -10.87 -14.67 0.43
CA PRO A 128 -10.89 -16.02 -0.11
C PRO A 128 -10.64 -17.08 0.97
N SER A 129 -11.09 -18.31 0.74
CA SER A 129 -10.84 -19.41 1.67
C SER A 129 -9.35 -19.53 1.98
N HIS A 130 -9.02 -19.69 3.27
CA HIS A 130 -7.65 -19.78 3.79
C HIS A 130 -6.76 -18.55 3.58
N CYS A 131 -7.32 -17.37 3.27
CA CYS A 131 -6.56 -16.11 3.24
C CYS A 131 -6.57 -15.45 4.62
N SER A 132 -5.40 -15.41 5.27
CA SER A 132 -5.23 -14.75 6.59
C SER A 132 -4.57 -13.37 6.50
N ASP A 133 -4.34 -12.87 5.28
CA ASP A 133 -3.63 -11.62 5.03
C ASP A 133 -4.24 -10.40 5.76
N PRO A 134 -5.57 -10.17 5.72
CA PRO A 134 -6.18 -9.08 6.49
C PRO A 134 -5.92 -9.18 7.99
N ILE A 135 -6.04 -10.38 8.55
CA ILE A 135 -5.86 -10.65 9.98
C ILE A 135 -4.41 -10.35 10.41
N LEU A 136 -3.42 -10.77 9.60
CA LEU A 136 -2.01 -10.47 9.87
C LEU A 136 -1.75 -8.96 9.89
N ARG A 137 -2.37 -8.22 8.98
CA ARG A 137 -2.23 -6.77 8.87
C ARG A 137 -2.94 -6.03 10.01
N TYR A 138 -4.17 -6.42 10.33
CA TYR A 138 -4.94 -5.95 11.48
C TYR A 138 -4.11 -6.06 12.77
N ASN A 139 -3.59 -7.27 13.05
CA ASN A 139 -2.78 -7.53 14.22
C ASN A 139 -1.48 -6.70 14.25
N SER A 140 -0.88 -6.47 13.08
CA SER A 140 0.32 -5.63 12.96
C SER A 140 0.03 -4.15 13.29
N CYS A 141 -1.14 -3.63 12.90
CA CYS A 141 -1.56 -2.28 13.24
C CYS A 141 -1.77 -2.14 14.76
N LEU A 142 -2.51 -3.07 15.39
CA LEU A 142 -2.74 -3.05 16.84
C LEU A 142 -1.43 -3.11 17.63
N ARG A 143 -0.52 -4.04 17.30
CA ARG A 143 0.80 -4.12 17.95
C ARG A 143 1.61 -2.83 17.80
N THR A 144 1.43 -2.09 16.71
CA THR A 144 2.12 -0.81 16.51
C THR A 144 1.52 0.28 17.40
N ILE A 145 0.20 0.34 17.52
CA ILE A 145 -0.51 1.26 18.42
C ILE A 145 -0.06 1.01 19.87
N GLU A 146 -0.06 -0.24 20.32
CA GLU A 146 0.38 -0.62 21.66
C GLU A 146 1.85 -0.28 21.91
N LYS A 147 2.74 -0.70 21.00
CA LYS A 147 4.18 -0.52 21.15
C LYS A 147 4.58 0.96 21.22
N GLU A 148 3.99 1.80 20.38
CA GLU A 148 4.33 3.23 20.30
C GLU A 148 3.45 4.08 21.23
N ASN A 149 2.61 3.44 22.07
CA ASN A 149 1.63 4.05 22.97
C ASN A 149 0.81 5.17 22.30
N LEU A 150 0.31 4.89 21.09
CA LEU A 150 -0.43 5.86 20.31
C LEU A 150 -1.81 6.09 20.92
N GLN A 151 -2.21 7.35 20.98
CA GLN A 151 -3.49 7.78 21.51
C GLN A 151 -4.26 8.56 20.45
N PRO A 152 -5.60 8.56 20.49
CA PRO A 152 -6.39 9.46 19.67
C PRO A 152 -5.98 10.90 19.95
N ARG A 153 -6.21 11.78 18.98
CA ARG A 153 -6.06 13.21 19.20
C ARG A 153 -6.98 13.60 20.35
N SER A 154 -6.43 14.21 21.40
CA SER A 154 -7.24 14.87 22.42
C SER A 154 -8.10 15.89 21.69
N GLU A 155 -9.40 15.65 21.61
CA GLU A 155 -10.34 16.74 21.38
C GLU A 155 -10.08 17.69 22.55
N PHE A 156 -9.50 18.85 22.26
CA PHE A 156 -9.61 19.93 23.22
C PHE A 156 -11.11 20.17 23.31
N ASP A 157 -11.73 19.78 24.42
CA ASP A 157 -13.02 20.29 24.82
C ASP A 157 -12.92 21.81 24.60
N GLU A 158 -13.64 22.30 23.60
CA GLU A 158 -13.81 23.72 23.38
C GLU A 158 -14.54 24.24 24.63
N LEU A 159 -13.76 24.63 25.63
CA LEU A 159 -14.19 25.47 26.75
C LEU A 159 -14.60 26.81 26.16
N TYR A 160 -15.87 26.88 25.74
CA TYR A 160 -16.65 28.11 25.64
C TYR A 160 -17.69 28.15 26.76
#